data_AF-A0A817B6J5-F1
#
_entry.id   AF-A0A817B6J5-F1
#
_cell.length_a   1.000
_cell.length_b   1.000
_cell.length_c   1.000
_cell.angle_alpha   90.00
_cell.angle_beta   90.00
_cell.angle_gamma   90.00
#
_symmetry.space_group_name_H-M   'P 1'
#
loop_
_entity.id
_entity.type
_entity.pdbx_description
1 polymer ?
#
loop_
_entity_poly.entity_id
_entity_poly.type
_entity_poly.pdbx_seq_one_letter_code
_entity_poly.pdbx_strand_id
1 'polypeptide(L)' 'MEQSPPSLLIPSLPDDVTVDIVARVPRSHYPSLSLVSKSFRKLIASTKLYKRRSQLGITEHSV' A
#
# COMPACT_ATOMS: atom_id res chain seq x y z
N MET A 1 9.33 4.89 26.93
CA MET A 1 8.37 5.24 25.86
C MET A 1 8.64 4.25 24.73
N GLU A 2 7.94 3.12 24.78
CA GLU A 2 8.15 2.00 23.86
C GLU A 2 7.57 2.40 22.48
N GLN A 3 8.42 2.96 21.62
CA GLN A 3 8.15 2.91 20.19
C GLN A 3 8.34 1.44 19.79
N SER A 4 7.22 0.72 19.67
CA SER A 4 7.21 -0.53 18.91
C SER A 4 7.91 -0.26 17.56
N PRO A 5 8.82 -1.15 17.10
CA PRO A 5 9.50 -0.91 15.84
C PRO A 5 8.43 -0.63 14.78
N PRO A 6 8.59 0.41 13.93
CA PRO A 6 7.63 0.70 12.89
C PRO A 6 7.42 -0.61 12.15
N SER A 7 6.16 -1.05 12.05
CA SER A 7 5.81 -2.28 11.35
C SER A 7 6.00 -2.02 9.86
N LEU A 8 7.27 -1.96 9.43
CA LEU A 8 7.66 -1.57 8.09
C LEU A 8 6.98 -2.50 7.10
N LEU A 9 6.30 -1.91 6.12
CA LEU A 9 5.66 -2.69 5.06
C LEU A 9 6.69 -3.50 4.28
N ILE A 10 7.84 -2.89 4.00
CA ILE A 10 9.00 -3.51 3.34
C ILE A 10 10.23 -3.25 4.23
N PRO A 11 11.00 -4.28 4.63
CA PRO A 11 12.22 -4.07 5.40
C PRO A 11 13.14 -3.08 4.68
N SER A 12 13.77 -2.19 5.43
CA SER A 12 14.67 -1.11 4.94
C SER A 12 14.03 -0.01 4.09
N LEU A 13 12.72 -0.03 3.85
CA LEU A 13 12.03 1.01 3.09
C LEU A 13 11.05 1.81 3.98
N PRO A 14 10.99 3.14 3.86
CA PRO A 14 9.98 3.93 4.54
C PRO A 14 8.56 3.54 4.10
N ASP A 15 7.62 3.57 5.04
CA ASP A 15 6.23 3.19 4.76
C ASP A 15 5.60 4.07 3.69
N ASP A 16 5.82 5.39 3.70
CA ASP A 16 5.23 6.28 2.69
C ASP A 16 5.75 6.01 1.28
N VAL A 17 7.00 5.58 1.14
CA VAL A 17 7.55 5.12 -0.15
C VAL A 17 6.88 3.82 -0.57
N THR A 18 6.70 2.89 0.38
CA THR A 18 5.97 1.63 0.09
C THR A 18 4.54 1.90 -0.35
N VAL A 19 3.83 2.83 0.31
CA VAL A 19 2.47 3.22 -0.08
C VAL A 19 2.44 3.81 -1.48
N ASP A 20 3.43 4.64 -1.86
CA ASP A 20 3.52 5.20 -3.21
C ASP A 20 3.75 4.10 -4.27
N ILE A 21 4.62 3.12 -3.96
CA ILE A 21 4.85 1.95 -4.83
C ILE A 21 3.56 1.15 -4.99
N VAL A 22 2.91 0.77 -3.90
CA VAL A 22 1.67 -0.03 -3.93
C VAL A 22 0.54 0.74 -4.63
N ALA A 23 0.46 2.06 -4.42
CA ALA A 23 -0.54 2.90 -5.08
C ALA A 23 -0.40 2.90 -6.60
N ARG A 24 0.80 2.64 -7.14
CA ARG A 24 1.02 2.54 -8.60
C ARG A 24 0.63 1.19 -9.20
N VAL A 25 0.42 0.17 -8.37
CA VAL A 25 0.02 -1.15 -8.85
C VAL A 25 -1.47 -1.15 -9.25
N PRO A 26 -1.86 -1.79 -10.38
CA PRO A 26 -3.27 -1.96 -10.72
C PRO A 26 -4.04 -2.73 -9.64
N ARG A 27 -5.31 -2.38 -9.38
CA ARG A 27 -6.11 -3.00 -8.31
C ARG A 27 -6.37 -4.48 -8.54
N SER A 28 -6.27 -4.95 -9.79
CA SER A 28 -6.34 -6.37 -10.12
C SER A 28 -5.30 -7.23 -9.36
N HIS A 29 -4.17 -6.64 -8.95
CA HIS A 29 -3.12 -7.34 -8.19
C HIS A 29 -3.26 -7.21 -6.67
N TYR A 30 -4.19 -6.38 -6.17
CA TYR A 30 -4.39 -6.17 -4.74
C TYR A 30 -4.80 -7.43 -3.98
N PRO A 31 -5.63 -8.34 -4.53
CA PRO A 31 -5.89 -9.62 -3.88
C PRO A 31 -4.62 -10.41 -3.59
N SER A 32 -3.69 -10.47 -4.55
CA SER A 32 -2.41 -11.17 -4.37
C SER A 32 -1.49 -10.45 -3.38
N LEU A 33 -1.38 -9.11 -3.45
CA LEU A 33 -0.56 -8.34 -2.51
C LEU A 33 -1.05 -8.45 -1.06
N SER A 34 -2.35 -8.59 -0.84
CA SER A 34 -2.96 -8.79 0.50
C SER A 34 -2.51 -10.08 1.19
N LEU A 35 -1.97 -11.04 0.44
CA LEU A 35 -1.48 -12.31 0.96
C LEU A 35 -0.01 -12.27 1.42
N VAL A 36 0.74 -11.23 1.05
CA VAL A 36 2.18 -11.10 1.39
C VAL A 36 2.40 -10.98 2.89
N SER A 37 1.63 -10.12 3.56
CA SER A 37 1.72 -9.93 5.00
C SER A 37 0.46 -9.32 5.61
N LYS A 38 0.31 -9.41 6.94
CA LYS A 38 -0.77 -8.74 7.67
C LYS A 38 -0.76 -7.21 7.45
N SER A 39 0.43 -6.61 7.28
CA SER A 39 0.57 -5.17 7.04
C SER A 39 0.10 -4.79 5.64
N PHE A 40 0.44 -5.57 4.61
CA PHE A 40 -0.07 -5.36 3.25
C PHE A 40 -1.59 -5.51 3.18
N ARG A 41 -2.15 -6.54 3.82
CA ARG A 41 -3.60 -6.70 3.95
C ARG A 41 -4.27 -5.46 4.54
N LYS A 42 -3.74 -4.93 5.64
CA LYS A 42 -4.23 -3.70 6.29
C LYS A 42 -4.11 -2.48 5.37
N LEU A 43 -2.99 -2.34 4.66
CA LEU A 43 -2.77 -1.24 3.72
C LEU A 43 -3.80 -1.25 2.59
N ILE A 44 -4.02 -2.42 1.98
CA ILE A 44 -4.95 -2.59 0.85
C ILE A 44 -6.40 -2.37 1.26
N ALA A 45 -6.76 -2.75 2.49
CA ALA A 45 -8.06 -2.46 3.07
C ALA A 45 -8.24 -1.00 3.51
N SER A 46 -7.15 -0.22 3.61
CA SER A 46 -7.18 1.16 4.13
C SER A 46 -7.52 2.19 3.05
N THR A 47 -8.29 3.20 3.45
CA THR A 47 -8.58 4.37 2.60
C THR A 47 -7.33 5.22 2.31
N LYS A 48 -6.25 5.10 3.11
CA LYS A 48 -4.97 5.81 2.87
C LYS A 48 -4.43 5.52 1.47
N LEU A 49 -4.48 4.25 1.05
CA LEU A 49 -3.97 3.83 -0.26
C LEU A 49 -4.78 4.44 -1.41
N TYR A 50 -6.11 4.40 -1.31
CA TYR A 50 -6.99 4.96 -2.34
C TYR A 50 -6.91 6.48 -2.45
N LYS A 51 -6.78 7.18 -1.31
CA LYS A 51 -6.48 8.63 -1.31
C LYS A 51 -5.16 8.92 -2.00
N ARG A 52 -4.13 8.11 -1.74
CA ARG A 52 -2.82 8.31 -2.37
C ARG A 52 -2.87 8.08 -3.89
N ARG A 53 -3.59 7.07 -4.35
CA ARG A 53 -3.84 6.84 -5.79
C ARG A 53 -4.49 8.06 -6.45
N SER A 54 -5.52 8.61 -5.81
CA SER A 54 -6.21 9.79 -6.31
C SER A 54 -5.28 11.00 -6.40
N GLN A 55 -4.44 11.22 -5.38
CA GLN A 55 -3.42 12.29 -5.40
C GLN A 55 -2.38 12.10 -6.50
N LEU A 56 -2.03 10.86 -6.83
CA LEU A 56 -1.10 10.53 -7.92
C LEU A 56 -1.75 10.57 -9.31
N GLY A 57 -3.06 10.83 -9.41
CA GLY A 57 -3.79 10.85 -10.67
C GLY A 57 -3.92 9.47 -11.33
N ILE A 58 -3.81 8.39 -10.56
CA ILE A 58 -3.85 7.03 -11.11
C ILE A 58 -5.30 6.60 -11.31
N THR A 59 -5.76 6.69 -12.55
CA THR A 59 -7.04 6.15 -13.01
C THR A 59 -6.79 4.82 -13.72
N GLU A 60 -7.49 3.78 -13.32
CA GLU A 60 -7.47 2.51 -14.07
C GLU A 60 -8.33 2.66 -15.31
N HIS A 61 -7.73 2.47 -16.49
CA HIS A 61 -8.49 2.16 -17.68
C HIS A 61 -9.04 0.75 -17.52
N SER A 62 -10.36 0.63 -17.31
CA SER A 62 -11.05 -0.63 -17.56
C SER A 62 -11.00 -0.89 -19.06
N VAL A 63 -10.15 -1.83 -19.49
CA VAL A 63 -10.30 -2.49 -20.80
C VAL A 63 -11.48 -3.45 -20.75
#